data_AF-A0A920TXL0-F1
#
_entry.id   AF-A0A920TXL0-F1
#
_cell.length_a   1.000
_cell.length_b   1.000
_cell.length_c   1.000
_cell.angle_alpha   90.00
_cell.angle_beta   90.00
_cell.angle_gamma   90.00
#
_symmetry.space_group_name_H-M   'P 1'
#
loop_
_entity.id
_entity.type
_entity.pdbx_description
1 polymer ?
#
loop_
_entity_poly.entity_id
_entity_poly.type
_entity_poly.pdbx_seq_one_letter_code
_entity_poly.pdbx_strand_id
1 'polypeptide(L)'
;MVFGHQKGRDMEEKIARNFGMSQPSGYRKALRLMRMAEKFNMPIITFIDTPGAYPGVDAEEKGQSEAIATNMFSMIQMRVPIICVVIGEGGSGGALAIGLAIVF
;
A
#
# COMPACT_ATOMS: atom_id res chain seq x y z
N MET A 1 -10.79 -6.14 6.52
CA MET A 1 -10.27 -4.79 6.22
C MET A 1 -9.92 -4.71 4.74
N VAL A 2 -10.29 -3.62 4.07
CA VAL A 2 -10.04 -3.43 2.63
C VAL A 2 -9.37 -2.09 2.38
N PHE A 3 -8.30 -2.07 1.59
CA PHE A 3 -7.64 -0.84 1.14
C PHE A 3 -6.82 -1.11 -0.13
N GLY A 4 -6.35 -0.06 -0.80
CA GLY A 4 -5.58 -0.22 -2.02
C GLY A 4 -5.17 1.12 -2.61
N HIS A 5 -4.52 1.06 -3.77
CA HIS A 5 -4.24 2.25 -4.57
C HIS A 5 -5.53 2.79 -5.17
N GLN A 6 -5.61 4.11 -5.31
CA GLN A 6 -6.73 4.77 -5.98
C GLN A 6 -6.18 5.73 -7.01
N LYS A 7 -6.25 5.34 -8.29
CA LYS A 7 -5.58 6.05 -9.39
C LYS A 7 -6.34 7.27 -9.89
N GLY A 8 -7.66 7.29 -9.72
CA GLY A 8 -8.55 8.28 -10.35
C GLY A 8 -8.97 7.87 -11.76
N ARG A 9 -10.20 8.21 -12.15
CA ARG A 9 -10.81 7.79 -13.42
C ARG A 9 -10.51 8.77 -14.55
N ASP A 10 -10.68 10.05 -14.29
CA ASP A 10 -10.37 11.15 -15.20
C ASP A 10 -9.04 11.83 -14.85
N MET A 11 -8.67 12.85 -15.64
CA MET A 11 -7.40 13.54 -15.48
C MET A 11 -7.33 14.36 -14.18
N GLU A 12 -8.43 15.00 -13.78
CA GLU A 12 -8.48 15.81 -12.56
C GLU A 12 -8.32 14.93 -11.32
N GLU A 13 -9.05 13.81 -11.27
CA GLU A 13 -8.91 12.81 -10.21
C GLU A 13 -7.50 12.21 -10.19
N LYS A 14 -6.93 11.89 -11.36
CA LYS A 14 -5.57 11.35 -11.45
C LYS A 14 -4.54 12.29 -10.86
N ILE A 15 -4.63 13.59 -11.16
CA ILE A 15 -3.76 14.60 -10.56
C ILE A 15 -3.97 14.66 -9.04
N ALA A 16 -5.23 14.74 -8.59
CA ALA A 16 -5.55 14.83 -7.15
C ALA A 16 -5.14 13.59 -6.35
N ARG A 17 -5.01 12.42 -7.01
CA ARG A 17 -4.61 11.15 -6.40
C ARG A 17 -3.17 10.76 -6.69
N ASN A 18 -2.35 11.67 -7.23
CA ASN A 18 -0.98 11.41 -7.65
C ASN A 18 -0.86 10.16 -8.54
N PHE A 19 -1.85 9.91 -9.40
CA PHE A 19 -1.89 8.78 -10.32
C PHE A 19 -1.75 7.41 -9.61
N GLY A 20 -2.19 7.32 -8.35
CA GLY A 20 -2.04 6.10 -7.55
C GLY A 20 -0.64 5.90 -6.97
N MET A 21 0.28 6.85 -7.13
CA MET A 21 1.61 6.82 -6.51
C MET A 21 1.53 7.31 -5.07
N SER A 22 1.70 6.39 -4.12
CA SER A 22 1.61 6.73 -2.70
C SER A 22 2.89 7.43 -2.20
N GLN A 23 2.68 8.45 -1.36
CA GLN A 23 3.72 9.01 -0.50
C GLN A 23 3.95 8.12 0.75
N PRO A 24 5.02 8.35 1.54
CA PRO A 24 5.34 7.53 2.71
C PRO A 24 4.19 7.49 3.74
N SER A 25 3.49 8.61 3.90
CA SER A 25 2.31 8.72 4.77
C SER A 25 1.18 7.78 4.39
N GLY A 26 1.01 7.47 3.09
CA GLY A 26 0.01 6.52 2.61
C GLY A 26 0.35 5.08 3.00
N TYR A 27 1.61 4.67 2.91
CA TYR A 27 2.06 3.36 3.38
C TYR A 27 1.91 3.22 4.91
N ARG A 28 2.30 4.26 5.67
CA ARG A 28 2.08 4.28 7.13
C ARG A 28 0.60 4.22 7.51
N LYS A 29 -0.27 4.88 6.73
CA LYS A 29 -1.72 4.76 6.88
C LYS A 29 -2.19 3.33 6.61
N ALA A 30 -1.70 2.67 5.56
CA ALA A 30 -2.02 1.28 5.26
C ALA A 30 -1.59 0.36 6.43
N LEU A 31 -0.37 0.52 6.97
CA LEU A 31 0.09 -0.26 8.12
C LEU A 31 -0.79 -0.07 9.37
N ARG A 32 -1.25 1.17 9.64
CA ARG A 32 -2.20 1.42 10.72
C ARG A 32 -3.50 0.63 10.53
N LEU A 33 -4.01 0.54 9.31
CA LEU A 33 -5.20 -0.26 9.00
C LEU A 33 -4.94 -1.77 9.12
N MET A 34 -3.77 -2.24 8.69
CA MET A 34 -3.38 -3.65 8.84
C MET A 34 -3.29 -4.07 10.32
N ARG A 35 -2.62 -3.26 11.16
CA ARG A 35 -2.55 -3.51 12.61
C ARG A 35 -3.93 -3.48 13.28
N MET A 36 -4.82 -2.62 12.81
CA MET A 36 -6.22 -2.61 13.27
C MET A 36 -6.95 -3.89 12.85
N ALA A 37 -6.75 -4.35 11.62
CA ALA A 37 -7.33 -5.59 11.13
C ALA A 37 -6.87 -6.79 11.98
N GLU A 38 -5.56 -6.89 12.23
CA GLU A 38 -4.98 -7.93 13.07
C GLU A 38 -5.53 -7.89 14.50
N LYS A 39 -5.60 -6.71 15.13
CA LYS A 39 -6.15 -6.54 16.49
C LYS A 39 -7.56 -7.12 16.64
N PHE A 40 -8.37 -7.07 15.58
CA PHE A 40 -9.74 -7.56 15.59
C PHE A 40 -9.91 -8.88 14.83
N ASN A 41 -8.82 -9.60 14.54
CA ASN A 41 -8.83 -10.86 13.80
C ASN A 41 -9.59 -10.78 12.46
N MET A 42 -9.52 -9.64 11.77
CA MET A 42 -10.17 -9.42 10.49
C MET A 42 -9.22 -9.74 9.33
N PRO A 43 -9.64 -10.53 8.32
CA PRO A 43 -8.87 -10.71 7.09
C PRO A 43 -8.60 -9.39 6.38
N ILE A 44 -7.48 -9.32 5.65
CA ILE A 44 -7.06 -8.15 4.86
C ILE A 44 -7.19 -8.48 3.37
N ILE A 45 -7.79 -7.58 2.61
CA ILE A 45 -7.78 -7.61 1.15
C ILE A 45 -7.17 -6.32 0.63
N THR A 46 -6.12 -6.41 -0.19
CA THR A 46 -5.46 -5.26 -0.82
C THR A 46 -5.69 -5.21 -2.32
N PHE A 47 -5.89 -4.01 -2.85
CA PHE A 47 -6.01 -3.75 -4.29
C PHE A 47 -4.81 -2.96 -4.81
N ILE A 48 -4.11 -3.52 -5.79
CA ILE A 48 -2.87 -2.96 -6.33
C ILE A 48 -3.10 -2.41 -7.73
N ASP A 49 -2.93 -1.09 -7.87
CA ASP A 49 -2.92 -0.37 -9.14
C ASP A 49 -2.07 0.90 -8.99
N THR A 50 -0.76 0.73 -9.16
CA THR A 50 0.20 1.83 -9.05
C THR A 50 1.33 1.66 -10.06
N PRO A 51 1.79 2.73 -10.72
CA PRO A 51 3.03 2.69 -11.50
C PRO A 51 4.26 2.62 -10.58
N GLY A 52 4.13 2.94 -9.29
CA GLY A 52 5.22 2.91 -8.31
C GLY A 52 4.97 3.83 -7.12
N ALA A 53 5.89 3.82 -6.16
CA ALA A 53 5.90 4.82 -5.10
C ALA A 53 6.20 6.21 -5.69
N TYR A 54 5.66 7.27 -5.09
CA TYR A 54 5.90 8.63 -5.58
C TYR A 54 7.40 8.99 -5.45
N PRO A 55 8.10 9.31 -6.56
CA PRO A 55 9.56 9.53 -6.55
C PRO A 55 9.90 11.02 -6.36
N GLY A 56 9.38 11.64 -5.29
CA GLY A 56 9.59 13.05 -4.98
C GLY A 56 10.63 13.27 -3.88
N VAL A 57 11.32 14.42 -3.91
CA VAL A 57 12.27 14.82 -2.86
C VAL A 57 11.60 14.83 -1.49
N ASP A 58 10.38 15.35 -1.41
CA ASP A 58 9.62 15.39 -0.16
C ASP A 58 9.22 13.98 0.34
N ALA A 59 9.10 12.99 -0.55
CA ALA A 59 8.87 11.61 -0.17
C ALA A 59 10.14 10.96 0.39
N GLU A 60 11.30 11.23 -0.20
CA GLU A 60 12.59 10.76 0.30
C GLU A 60 12.90 11.35 1.68
N GLU A 61 12.75 12.68 1.86
CA GLU A 61 12.93 13.35 3.17
C GLU A 61 12.01 12.79 4.25
N LYS A 62 10.81 12.34 3.88
CA LYS A 62 9.83 11.75 4.79
C LYS A 62 9.99 10.23 4.94
N GLY A 63 11.01 9.61 4.35
CA GLY A 63 11.36 8.20 4.50
C GLY A 63 10.51 7.25 3.65
N GLN A 64 10.49 7.42 2.33
CA GLN A 64 9.79 6.52 1.41
C GLN A 64 10.28 5.07 1.51
N SER A 65 11.59 4.88 1.47
CA SER A 65 12.20 3.56 1.59
C SER A 65 11.89 2.88 2.93
N GLU A 66 11.94 3.65 4.03
CA GLU A 66 11.58 3.15 5.37
C GLU A 66 10.11 2.72 5.42
N ALA A 67 9.19 3.56 4.92
CA ALA A 67 7.77 3.26 4.98
C ALA A 67 7.41 1.99 4.17
N ILE A 68 8.05 1.78 3.01
CA ILE A 68 7.89 0.56 2.20
C ILE A 68 8.45 -0.66 2.96
N ALA A 69 9.69 -0.57 3.45
CA ALA A 69 10.34 -1.68 4.15
C ALA A 69 9.60 -2.07 5.44
N THR A 70 9.19 -1.09 6.24
CA THR A 70 8.43 -1.31 7.49
C THR A 70 7.08 -1.97 7.21
N ASN A 71 6.39 -1.58 6.14
CA ASN A 71 5.16 -2.24 5.73
C ASN A 71 5.42 -3.70 5.35
N MET A 72 6.38 -3.96 4.46
CA MET A 72 6.71 -5.32 4.02
C MET A 72 7.07 -6.22 5.20
N PHE A 73 7.96 -5.74 6.07
CA PHE A 73 8.36 -6.49 7.26
C PHE A 73 7.18 -6.78 8.19
N SER A 74 6.31 -5.79 8.42
CA SER A 74 5.12 -5.98 9.25
C SER A 74 4.14 -6.98 8.65
N MET A 75 3.93 -6.96 7.32
CA MET A 75 3.03 -7.88 6.63
C MET A 75 3.46 -9.34 6.79
N ILE A 76 4.77 -9.62 6.73
CA ILE A 76 5.32 -10.99 6.92
C ILE A 76 4.97 -11.56 8.30
N GLN A 77 4.80 -10.69 9.31
CA GLN A 77 4.54 -11.09 10.69
C GLN A 77 3.06 -11.14 11.06
N MET A 78 2.16 -10.77 10.15
CA MET A 78 0.73 -10.68 10.43
C MET A 78 0.12 -12.06 10.68
N ARG A 79 -0.83 -12.13 11.61
CA ARG A 79 -1.51 -13.37 12.02
C ARG A 79 -2.91 -13.56 11.43
N VAL A 80 -3.34 -12.64 10.57
CA VAL A 80 -4.62 -12.71 9.84
C VAL A 80 -4.36 -12.99 8.36
N PRO A 81 -5.29 -13.65 7.65
CA PRO A 81 -5.14 -13.88 6.22
C PRO A 81 -5.02 -12.58 5.44
N ILE A 82 -4.10 -12.54 4.47
CA ILE A 82 -3.90 -11.39 3.57
C ILE A 82 -4.03 -11.86 2.13
N ILE A 83 -5.01 -11.31 1.43
CA ILE A 83 -5.21 -11.51 -0.01
C ILE A 83 -4.84 -10.22 -0.74
N CYS A 84 -3.95 -10.33 -1.72
CA CYS A 84 -3.53 -9.21 -2.55
C CYS A 84 -4.03 -9.42 -3.98
N VAL A 85 -4.70 -8.43 -4.56
CA VAL A 85 -5.22 -8.50 -5.93
C VAL A 85 -4.65 -7.34 -6.73
N VAL A 86 -3.89 -7.65 -7.78
CA VAL A 86 -3.44 -6.66 -8.77
C VAL A 86 -4.60 -6.42 -9.75
N ILE A 87 -5.13 -5.20 -9.76
CA ILE A 87 -6.27 -4.80 -10.60
C ILE A 87 -5.90 -3.83 -11.73
N GLY A 88 -4.63 -3.41 -11.76
CA GLY A 88 -4.06 -2.54 -12.78
C GLY A 88 -2.55 -2.73 -12.84
N GLU A 89 -1.78 -1.68 -12.56
CA GLU A 89 -0.32 -1.76 -12.55
C GLU A 89 0.26 -2.26 -11.21
N GLY A 90 1.32 -3.07 -11.27
CA GLY A 90 2.02 -3.63 -10.10
C GLY A 90 3.43 -3.05 -9.93
N GLY A 91 3.56 -1.73 -9.87
CA GLY A 91 4.85 -1.03 -9.91
C GLY A 91 5.76 -1.23 -8.69
N SER A 92 6.77 -2.11 -8.84
CA SER A 92 7.98 -2.20 -7.99
C SER A 92 7.70 -2.19 -6.47
N GLY A 93 8.59 -1.58 -5.68
CA GLY A 93 8.48 -1.50 -4.21
C GLY A 93 7.19 -0.80 -3.72
N GLY A 94 6.63 0.11 -4.52
CA GLY A 94 5.38 0.79 -4.15
C GLY A 94 4.17 -0.16 -4.14
N ALA A 95 4.11 -1.07 -5.10
CA ALA A 95 3.13 -2.15 -5.11
C ALA A 95 3.40 -3.17 -3.98
N LEU A 96 4.66 -3.59 -3.80
CA LEU A 96 5.04 -4.57 -2.77
C LEU A 96 4.75 -4.11 -1.34
N ALA A 97 4.78 -2.79 -1.08
CA ALA A 97 4.47 -2.21 0.22
C ALA A 97 3.06 -2.53 0.77
N ILE A 98 2.14 -3.01 -0.08
CA ILE A 98 0.84 -3.54 0.35
C ILE A 98 0.52 -4.89 -0.33
N GLY A 99 1.54 -5.53 -0.91
CA GLY A 99 1.38 -6.64 -1.85
C GLY A 99 1.90 -7.99 -1.37
N LEU A 100 2.33 -8.11 -0.11
CA LEU A 100 2.72 -9.40 0.46
C LEU A 100 1.50 -10.18 0.94
N ALA A 101 1.15 -11.23 0.19
CA ALA A 101 0.07 -12.13 0.54
C ALA A 101 0.56 -13.22 1.52
N ILE A 102 -0.30 -13.58 2.47
CA ILE A 102 -0.12 -14.75 3.33
C ILE A 102 -1.42 -15.55 3.26
N VAL A 103 -1.31 -16.75 2.71
CA VAL A 103 -2.41 -17.71 2.56
C VAL A 103 -2.02 -18.95 3.37
N PHE A 104 -2.84 -19.30 4.36
CA PHE A 104 -2.74 -20.54 5.14
C PHE A 104 -3.81 -21.53 4.68
#